data_AF-A0A2D9LCK3-F1
#
_entry.id   AF-A0A2D9LCK3-F1
#
_cell.length_a   1.000
_cell.length_b   1.000
_cell.length_c   1.000
_cell.angle_alpha   90.00
_cell.angle_beta   90.00
_cell.angle_gamma   90.00
#
_symmetry.space_group_name_H-M   'P 1'
#
loop_
_entity.id
_entity.type
_entity.pdbx_description
1 polymer ?
#
loop_
_entity_poly.entity_id
_entity_poly.type
_entity_poly.pdbx_seq_one_letter_code
_entity_poly.pdbx_strand_id
1 'polypeptide(L)'
;MNRRLWWKLSGTLALGTLVLFWMISFLGTTTEQQMSFIARKHQETLKDWGHTAERLYLAGDEQALARWLEQLQRDENTWAAVVRSEIQPLAGSELSLQFQEGFRLGRNVEWKIHLYFTENPIMDLTFADGHTHFLITLPQRMRPGAYLPEARLFLKAALPLTVLLALCLVIYRHLMNPVRQLELATRQFSEGNLGARARALLGNRNDELTALAETFDRMAERIGDLIQSQRRLISDLSHELRTPLTRIDMAISCVEEGIDTQHFLPRIRR
;
A
#
# COMPACT_ATOMS: atom_id res chain seq x y z
N MET A 1 -22.54 -21.97 5.90
CA MET A 1 -21.29 -21.56 5.21
C MET A 1 -20.46 -20.70 6.16
N ASN A 2 -19.27 -21.16 6.56
CA ASN A 2 -18.32 -20.33 7.31
C ASN A 2 -17.88 -19.16 6.42
N ARG A 3 -18.03 -17.91 6.86
CA ARG A 3 -17.60 -16.71 6.11
C ARG A 3 -16.18 -16.27 6.50
N ARG A 4 -15.30 -17.23 6.82
CA ARG A 4 -13.99 -16.97 7.44
C ARG A 4 -13.06 -16.21 6.48
N LEU A 5 -13.05 -16.58 5.20
CA LEU A 5 -12.28 -15.90 4.15
C LEU A 5 -12.76 -14.46 4.01
N TRP A 6 -14.07 -14.25 3.97
CA TRP A 6 -14.65 -12.91 3.86
C TRP A 6 -14.24 -12.01 5.03
N TRP A 7 -14.38 -12.48 6.27
CA TRP A 7 -13.98 -11.70 7.44
C TRP A 7 -12.48 -11.42 7.49
N LYS A 8 -11.63 -12.37 7.08
CA LYS A 8 -10.18 -12.16 6.98
C LYS A 8 -9.82 -11.12 5.92
N LEU A 9 -10.42 -11.20 4.72
CA LEU A 9 -10.16 -10.24 3.64
C LEU A 9 -10.69 -8.85 3.99
N SER A 10 -11.91 -8.75 4.49
CA SER A 10 -12.50 -7.47 4.91
C SER A 10 -11.72 -6.83 6.07
N GLY A 11 -11.32 -7.62 7.07
CA GLY A 11 -10.53 -7.14 8.20
C GLY A 11 -9.14 -6.65 7.79
N THR A 12 -8.44 -7.40 6.93
CA THR A 12 -7.12 -6.99 6.40
C THR A 12 -7.22 -5.76 5.50
N LEU A 13 -8.25 -5.66 4.66
CA LEU A 13 -8.49 -4.50 3.81
C LEU A 13 -8.83 -3.24 4.63
N ALA A 14 -9.71 -3.37 5.63
CA ALA A 14 -10.09 -2.26 6.50
C ALA A 14 -8.88 -1.76 7.31
N LEU A 15 -8.14 -2.68 7.94
CA LEU A 15 -6.94 -2.33 8.68
C LEU A 15 -5.89 -1.69 7.77
N GLY A 16 -5.65 -2.26 6.58
CA GLY A 16 -4.71 -1.72 5.61
C GLY A 16 -5.08 -0.33 5.13
N THR A 17 -6.37 -0.06 4.91
CA THR A 17 -6.87 1.27 4.53
C THR A 17 -6.68 2.29 5.64
N LEU A 18 -6.99 1.91 6.89
CA LEU A 18 -6.78 2.78 8.06
C LEU A 18 -5.29 3.10 8.25
N VAL A 19 -4.42 2.10 8.16
CA VAL A 19 -2.97 2.28 8.27
C VAL A 19 -2.44 3.15 7.14
N LEU A 20 -2.89 2.94 5.91
CA LEU A 20 -2.48 3.75 4.75
C LEU A 20 -2.90 5.21 4.92
N PHE A 21 -4.15 5.46 5.34
CA PHE A 21 -4.65 6.80 5.58
C PHE A 21 -3.89 7.50 6.71
N TRP A 22 -3.68 6.78 7.82
CA TRP A 22 -2.87 7.27 8.94
C TRP A 22 -1.45 7.59 8.50
N MET A 23 -0.80 6.71 7.72
CA MET A 23 0.55 6.90 7.21
C MET A 23 0.65 8.10 6.27
N ILE A 24 -0.30 8.27 5.33
CA ILE A 24 -0.36 9.44 4.44
C ILE A 24 -0.56 10.73 5.26
N SER A 25 -1.45 10.71 6.24
CA SER A 25 -1.67 11.87 7.12
C SER A 25 -0.44 12.21 7.95
N PHE A 26 0.20 11.20 8.55
CA PHE A 26 1.40 11.33 9.35
C PHE A 26 2.59 11.83 8.53
N LEU A 27 2.88 11.22 7.37
CA LEU A 27 3.94 11.69 6.48
C LEU A 27 3.65 13.09 5.95
N GLY A 28 2.38 13.40 5.64
CA GLY A 28 2.00 14.69 5.07
C GLY A 28 2.20 15.83 6.07
N THR A 29 1.72 15.65 7.29
CA THR A 29 1.91 16.62 8.38
C THR A 29 3.38 16.77 8.75
N THR A 30 4.13 15.67 8.83
CA THR A 30 5.57 15.70 9.13
C THR A 30 6.36 16.43 8.04
N THR A 31 6.08 16.12 6.77
CA THR A 31 6.74 16.77 5.62
C THR A 31 6.42 18.26 5.58
N GLU A 32 5.15 18.62 5.77
CA GLU A 32 4.73 20.02 5.80
C GLU A 32 5.37 20.81 6.94
N GLN A 33 5.44 20.23 8.15
CA GLN A 33 6.12 20.88 9.26
C GLN A 33 7.59 21.11 8.98
N GLN A 34 8.33 20.09 8.53
CA GLN A 34 9.76 20.21 8.25
C GLN A 34 10.06 21.18 7.11
N MET A 35 9.26 21.15 6.04
CA MET A 35 9.43 22.01 4.88
C MET A 35 8.88 23.43 5.06
N SER A 36 8.25 23.75 6.20
CA SER A 36 7.76 25.11 6.49
C SER A 36 8.81 25.99 7.15
N PHE A 37 9.94 25.46 7.61
CA PHE A 37 10.99 26.25 8.26
C PHE A 37 12.08 26.66 7.26
N ILE A 38 12.54 27.90 7.37
CA ILE A 38 13.76 28.34 6.68
C ILE A 38 14.92 27.44 7.12
N ALA A 39 15.75 26.97 6.19
CA ALA A 39 16.90 26.14 6.52
C ALA A 39 17.85 26.87 7.50
N ARG A 40 18.44 26.16 8.47
CA ARG A 40 19.29 26.77 9.51
C ARG A 40 20.39 27.68 8.94
N LYS A 41 21.07 27.24 7.87
CA LYS A 41 22.07 28.04 7.16
C LYS A 41 21.53 29.39 6.66
N HIS A 42 20.28 29.42 6.16
CA HIS A 42 19.64 30.64 5.70
C HIS A 42 19.16 31.51 6.87
N GLN A 43 18.71 30.92 7.98
CA GLN A 43 18.41 31.67 9.20
C GLN A 43 19.67 32.38 9.72
N GLU A 44 20.81 31.68 9.76
CA GLU A 44 22.11 32.25 10.13
C GLU A 44 22.51 33.39 9.17
N THR A 45 22.36 33.19 7.86
CA THR A 45 22.64 34.26 6.87
C THR A 45 21.78 35.51 7.11
N LEU A 46 20.48 35.34 7.37
CA LEU A 46 19.58 36.46 7.67
C LEU A 46 20.01 37.18 8.97
N LYS A 47 20.41 36.42 10.00
CA LYS A 47 20.95 36.95 11.26
C LYS A 47 22.24 37.73 11.05
N ASP A 48 23.16 37.22 10.23
CA ASP A 48 24.41 37.90 9.90
C ASP A 48 24.17 39.23 9.17
N TRP A 49 23.18 39.28 8.27
CA TRP A 49 22.76 40.53 7.64
C TRP A 49 22.18 41.52 8.66
N GLY A 50 21.34 41.05 9.58
CA GLY A 50 20.83 41.88 10.69
C GLY A 50 21.96 42.46 11.55
N HIS A 51 22.93 41.63 11.96
CA HIS A 51 24.10 42.08 12.73
C HIS A 51 25.00 43.05 11.94
N THR A 52 25.09 42.88 10.63
CA THR A 52 25.84 43.81 9.77
C THR A 52 25.13 45.15 9.69
N ALA A 53 23.81 45.15 9.48
CA ALA A 53 22.99 46.36 9.47
C ALA A 53 23.09 47.11 10.81
N GLU A 54 22.99 46.39 11.93
CA GLU A 54 23.11 46.94 13.28
C GLU A 54 24.48 47.57 13.51
N ARG A 55 25.57 46.90 13.11
CA ARG A 55 26.93 47.44 13.26
C ARG A 55 27.13 48.73 12.47
N LEU A 56 26.66 48.76 11.22
CA LEU A 56 26.75 49.95 10.36
C LEU A 56 25.89 51.10 10.90
N TYR A 57 24.71 50.77 11.42
CA TYR A 57 23.82 51.73 12.07
C TYR A 57 24.45 52.35 13.33
N LEU A 58 24.98 51.52 14.23
CA LEU A 58 25.63 51.97 15.47
C LEU A 58 26.93 52.75 15.22
N ALA A 59 27.61 52.50 14.10
CA ALA A 59 28.78 53.28 13.67
C ALA A 59 28.41 54.70 13.21
N GLY A 60 27.12 54.98 12.94
CA GLY A 60 26.65 56.29 12.47
C GLY A 60 26.99 56.61 11.01
N ASP A 61 27.48 55.64 10.23
CA ASP A 61 27.81 55.82 8.81
C ASP A 61 26.60 55.44 7.92
N GLU A 62 25.69 56.39 7.76
CA GLU A 62 24.48 56.22 6.93
C GLU A 62 24.81 55.90 5.47
N GLN A 63 25.93 56.42 4.93
CA GLN A 63 26.33 56.15 3.55
C GLN A 63 26.81 54.71 3.36
N ALA A 64 27.57 54.17 4.31
CA ALA A 64 27.96 52.77 4.30
C ALA A 64 26.75 51.85 4.45
N LEU A 65 25.80 52.18 5.33
CA LEU A 65 24.56 51.43 5.49
C LEU A 65 23.72 51.45 4.21
N ALA A 66 23.54 52.61 3.58
CA ALA A 66 22.80 52.75 2.33
C ALA A 66 23.43 51.93 1.18
N ARG A 67 24.75 52.03 1.00
CA ARG A 67 25.47 51.24 -0.03
C ARG A 67 25.34 49.73 0.20
N TRP A 68 25.44 49.30 1.46
CA TRP A 68 25.28 47.90 1.82
C TRP A 68 23.85 47.40 1.54
N LEU A 69 22.82 48.19 1.92
CA LEU A 69 21.42 47.88 1.62
C LEU A 69 21.15 47.82 0.12
N GLU A 70 21.65 48.77 -0.67
CA GLU A 70 21.50 48.76 -2.13
C GLU A 70 22.17 47.54 -2.77
N GLN A 71 23.34 47.16 -2.28
CA GLN A 71 24.06 45.98 -2.77
C GLN A 71 23.29 44.70 -2.42
N LEU A 72 22.83 44.55 -1.17
CA LEU A 72 22.05 43.40 -0.73
C LEU A 72 20.75 43.25 -1.52
N GLN A 73 20.01 44.35 -1.71
CA GLN A 73 18.77 44.35 -2.48
C GLN A 73 18.99 43.94 -3.94
N ARG A 74 20.10 44.38 -4.55
CA ARG A 74 20.49 43.98 -5.91
C ARG A 74 20.90 42.51 -6.00
N ASP A 75 21.72 42.04 -5.07
CA ASP A 75 22.27 40.67 -5.07
C ASP A 75 21.17 39.62 -4.81
N GLU A 76 20.22 39.94 -3.92
CA GLU A 76 19.12 39.06 -3.56
C GLU A 76 17.85 39.25 -4.40
N ASN A 77 17.81 40.31 -5.20
CA ASN A 77 16.61 40.78 -5.90
C ASN A 77 15.40 40.83 -4.95
N THR A 78 15.57 41.51 -3.82
CA THR A 78 14.54 41.62 -2.78
C THR A 78 14.53 43.02 -2.17
N TRP A 79 13.46 43.36 -1.46
CA TRP A 79 13.37 44.59 -0.69
C TRP A 79 13.99 44.42 0.69
N ALA A 80 14.76 45.41 1.14
CA ALA A 80 15.30 45.48 2.49
C ALA A 80 15.39 46.92 2.99
N ALA A 81 15.21 47.13 4.28
CA ALA A 81 15.28 48.45 4.91
C ALA A 81 15.72 48.35 6.38
N VAL A 82 16.30 49.43 6.91
CA VAL A 82 16.44 49.63 8.35
C VAL A 82 15.44 50.69 8.77
N VAL A 83 14.59 50.38 9.74
CA VAL A 83 13.45 51.20 10.15
C VAL A 83 13.43 51.31 11.67
N ARG A 84 13.23 52.53 12.17
CA ARG A 84 12.92 52.76 13.59
C ARG A 84 11.41 52.78 13.79
N SER A 85 10.92 52.03 14.77
CA SER A 85 9.52 52.04 15.20
C SER A 85 9.36 52.97 16.40
N GLU A 86 8.33 53.81 16.35
CA GLU A 86 7.94 54.69 17.46
C GLU A 86 6.49 54.37 17.83
N ILE A 87 6.27 53.79 19.00
CA ILE A 87 4.95 53.36 19.47
C ILE A 87 4.51 54.30 20.58
N GLN A 88 3.50 55.10 20.29
CA GLN A 88 2.94 56.05 21.24
C GLN A 88 1.55 55.58 21.70
N PRO A 89 1.34 55.28 23.00
CA PRO A 89 0.00 55.03 23.51
C PRO A 89 -0.82 56.33 23.48
N LEU A 90 -2.09 56.21 23.10
CA LEU A 90 -3.02 57.34 22.95
C LEU A 90 -4.08 57.34 24.05
N ALA A 91 -4.74 58.48 24.25
CA ALA A 91 -5.86 58.62 25.19
C ALA A 91 -5.54 58.26 26.66
N GLY A 92 -4.30 58.45 27.09
CA GLY A 92 -3.86 58.13 28.47
C GLY A 92 -3.77 56.63 28.76
N SER A 93 -3.76 55.78 27.72
CA SER A 93 -3.50 54.35 27.88
C SER A 93 -2.03 54.08 28.19
N GLU A 94 -1.76 52.91 28.76
CA GLU A 94 -0.41 52.41 29.00
C GLU A 94 -0.13 51.21 28.09
N LEU A 95 1.10 51.11 27.61
CA LEU A 95 1.55 49.98 26.81
C LEU A 95 2.21 48.94 27.73
N SER A 96 1.76 47.69 27.68
CA SER A 96 2.36 46.64 28.51
C SER A 96 3.82 46.40 28.13
N LEU A 97 4.70 46.20 29.12
CA LEU A 97 6.12 45.86 28.92
C LEU A 97 6.31 44.63 28.02
N GLN A 98 5.47 43.60 28.19
CA GLN A 98 5.51 42.40 27.35
C GLN A 98 5.29 42.70 25.86
N PHE A 99 4.44 43.67 25.54
CA PHE A 99 4.21 44.08 24.15
C PHE A 99 5.41 44.86 23.61
N GLN A 100 5.99 45.76 24.41
CA GLN A 100 7.18 46.53 24.01
C GLN A 100 8.37 45.63 23.71
N GLU A 101 8.67 44.66 24.58
CA GLU A 101 9.80 43.72 24.39
C GLU A 101 9.57 42.75 23.22
N GLY A 102 8.31 42.44 22.91
CA GLY A 102 7.93 41.50 21.86
C GLY A 102 7.61 42.13 20.50
N PHE A 103 7.59 43.47 20.39
CA PHE A 103 7.10 44.15 19.21
C PHE A 103 8.00 43.93 18.00
N ARG A 104 7.37 43.61 16.86
CA ARG A 104 8.04 43.33 15.58
C ARG A 104 7.18 43.87 14.45
N LEU A 105 7.83 44.46 13.45
CA LEU A 105 7.21 44.92 12.20
C LEU A 105 7.08 43.78 11.16
N GLY A 106 7.80 42.68 11.37
CA GLY A 106 7.78 41.51 10.49
C GLY A 106 7.84 40.17 11.24
N ARG A 107 8.19 39.10 10.53
CA ARG A 107 8.27 37.74 11.09
C ARG A 107 9.65 37.44 11.65
N ASN A 108 9.69 36.67 12.74
CA ASN A 108 10.94 36.05 13.18
C ASN A 108 11.40 35.00 12.16
N VAL A 109 12.70 34.99 11.85
CA VAL A 109 13.35 34.05 10.92
C VAL A 109 13.25 32.57 11.35
N GLU A 110 12.99 32.31 12.63
CA GLU A 110 12.85 30.96 13.21
C GLU A 110 11.40 30.45 13.13
N TRP A 111 10.45 31.32 12.84
CA TRP A 111 9.05 30.91 12.75
C TRP A 111 8.77 30.15 11.46
N LYS A 112 7.81 29.23 11.55
CA LYS A 112 7.26 28.54 10.37
C LYS A 112 6.74 29.55 9.35
N ILE A 113 6.99 29.29 8.09
CA ILE A 113 6.44 29.99 6.94
C ILE A 113 5.20 29.24 6.48
N HIS A 114 4.12 29.98 6.29
CA HIS A 114 2.86 29.46 5.80
C HIS A 114 2.89 29.43 4.26
N LEU A 115 3.14 28.26 3.70
CA LEU A 115 3.44 28.10 2.27
C LEU A 115 2.22 28.14 1.34
N TYR A 116 1.03 28.32 1.90
CA TYR A 116 -0.17 28.60 1.11
C TYR A 116 -0.27 30.06 0.65
N PHE A 117 0.49 30.99 1.25
CA PHE A 117 0.63 32.34 0.72
C PHE A 117 1.59 32.35 -0.46
N THR A 118 1.28 33.04 -1.54
CA THR A 118 2.15 33.12 -2.73
C THR A 118 3.36 34.02 -2.51
N GLU A 119 3.19 35.07 -1.72
CA GLU A 119 4.22 36.09 -1.49
C GLU A 119 5.22 35.68 -0.40
N ASN A 120 6.43 36.23 -0.49
CA ASN A 120 7.45 36.03 0.53
C ASN A 120 7.19 36.95 1.73
N PRO A 121 7.23 36.42 2.96
CA PRO A 121 7.02 37.24 4.14
C PRO A 121 8.19 38.18 4.38
N ILE A 122 7.89 39.33 4.99
CA ILE A 122 8.91 40.24 5.54
C ILE A 122 9.44 39.64 6.84
N MET A 123 10.75 39.50 6.91
CA MET A 123 11.50 39.09 8.10
C MET A 123 11.94 40.32 8.89
N ASP A 124 11.90 40.20 10.21
CA ASP A 124 12.32 41.25 11.14
C ASP A 124 13.44 40.75 12.04
N LEU A 125 14.56 41.47 11.96
CA LEU A 125 15.69 41.36 12.85
C LEU A 125 15.79 42.65 13.65
N THR A 126 15.20 42.61 14.84
CA THR A 126 15.21 43.71 15.82
C THR A 126 16.62 43.88 16.39
N PHE A 127 17.11 45.11 16.42
CA PHE A 127 18.39 45.46 17.01
C PHE A 127 18.34 45.40 18.54
N ALA A 128 19.49 45.48 19.19
CA ALA A 128 19.60 45.43 20.65
C ALA A 128 18.89 46.61 21.35
N ASP A 129 18.61 47.70 20.64
CA ASP A 129 17.85 48.85 21.15
C ASP A 129 16.33 48.59 21.27
N GLY A 130 15.81 47.50 20.71
CA GLY A 130 14.41 47.10 20.78
C GLY A 130 13.44 47.91 19.91
N HIS A 131 13.90 48.95 19.23
CA HIS A 131 13.05 49.88 18.46
C HIS A 131 13.55 50.10 17.03
N THR A 132 14.76 49.65 16.71
CA THR A 132 15.28 49.64 15.34
C THR A 132 15.23 48.23 14.77
N HIS A 133 14.80 48.13 13.52
CA HIS A 133 14.51 46.87 12.85
C HIS A 133 15.22 46.82 11.51
N PHE A 134 15.96 45.75 11.24
CA PHE A 134 16.32 45.38 9.88
C PHE A 134 15.22 44.49 9.29
N LEU A 135 14.58 45.00 8.25
CA LEU A 135 13.48 44.35 7.54
C LEU A 135 13.97 43.88 6.18
N ILE A 136 13.59 42.65 5.81
CA ILE A 136 13.90 42.08 4.50
C ILE A 136 12.77 41.17 4.04
N THR A 137 12.27 41.37 2.83
CA THR A 137 11.39 40.38 2.19
C THR A 137 12.21 39.12 1.94
N LEU A 138 11.77 37.96 2.43
CA LEU A 138 12.55 36.73 2.33
C LEU A 138 12.97 36.47 0.87
N PRO A 139 14.26 36.32 0.56
CA PRO A 139 14.71 36.01 -0.79
C PRO A 139 14.12 34.69 -1.29
N GLN A 140 13.72 34.63 -2.58
CA GLN A 140 13.03 33.46 -3.14
C GLN A 140 13.84 32.16 -2.99
N ARG A 141 15.17 32.23 -3.10
CA ARG A 141 16.08 31.09 -2.93
C ARG A 141 16.15 30.55 -1.50
N MET A 142 15.71 31.32 -0.51
CA MET A 142 15.64 30.92 0.90
C MET A 142 14.24 30.47 1.32
N ARG A 143 13.24 30.61 0.43
CA ARG A 143 11.86 30.20 0.68
C ARG A 143 11.79 28.68 0.82
N PRO A 144 11.30 28.16 1.96
CA PRO A 144 11.27 26.72 2.17
C PRO A 144 10.09 26.08 1.41
N GLY A 145 10.15 24.75 1.25
CA GLY A 145 9.08 23.98 0.63
C GLY A 145 8.88 24.15 -0.87
N ALA A 146 9.95 24.48 -1.60
CA ALA A 146 9.95 24.47 -3.07
C ALA A 146 9.43 23.14 -3.66
N TYR A 147 9.69 22.02 -2.99
CA TYR A 147 9.29 20.66 -3.42
C TYR A 147 7.98 20.15 -2.77
N LEU A 148 7.26 21.01 -2.03
CA LEU A 148 6.02 20.59 -1.37
C LEU A 148 4.90 20.19 -2.34
N PRO A 149 4.69 20.85 -3.49
CA PRO A 149 3.66 20.44 -4.43
C PRO A 149 3.88 19.02 -4.96
N GLU A 150 5.11 18.69 -5.36
CA GLU A 150 5.48 17.37 -5.87
C GLU A 150 5.36 16.32 -4.76
N ALA A 151 5.85 16.63 -3.55
CA ALA A 151 5.72 15.75 -2.39
C ALA A 151 4.25 15.48 -2.04
N ARG A 152 3.39 16.52 -2.06
CA ARG A 152 1.95 16.40 -1.83
C ARG A 152 1.28 15.53 -2.89
N LEU A 153 1.62 15.72 -4.17
CA LEU A 153 1.08 14.90 -5.26
C LEU A 153 1.48 13.44 -5.09
N PHE A 154 2.76 13.17 -4.83
CA PHE A 154 3.26 11.82 -4.60
C PHE A 154 2.55 11.14 -3.43
N LEU A 155 2.45 11.84 -2.30
CA LEU A 155 1.87 11.28 -1.08
C LEU A 155 0.35 11.05 -1.19
N LYS A 156 -0.37 11.94 -1.88
CA LYS A 156 -1.84 11.85 -2.04
C LYS A 156 -2.29 10.98 -3.20
N ALA A 157 -1.45 10.76 -4.22
CA ALA A 157 -1.82 10.02 -5.42
C ALA A 157 -0.94 8.80 -5.66
N ALA A 158 0.36 8.98 -5.86
CA ALA A 158 1.26 7.88 -6.26
C ALA A 158 1.40 6.80 -5.18
N LEU A 159 1.57 7.19 -3.92
CA LEU A 159 1.67 6.27 -2.80
C LEU A 159 0.39 5.42 -2.61
N PRO A 160 -0.82 5.98 -2.49
CA PRO A 160 -2.02 5.16 -2.37
C PRO A 160 -2.29 4.31 -3.61
N LEU A 161 -1.99 4.80 -4.82
CA LEU A 161 -2.15 4.02 -6.05
C LEU A 161 -1.22 2.79 -6.06
N THR A 162 0.06 2.96 -5.71
CA THR A 162 1.02 1.86 -5.67
C THR A 162 0.66 0.81 -4.62
N VAL A 163 0.22 1.25 -3.43
CA VAL A 163 -0.27 0.35 -2.38
C VAL A 163 -1.53 -0.41 -2.83
N LEU A 164 -2.47 0.27 -3.49
CA LEU A 164 -3.69 -0.34 -4.01
C LEU A 164 -3.38 -1.42 -5.08
N LEU A 165 -2.47 -1.12 -6.01
CA LEU A 165 -2.03 -2.07 -7.03
C LEU A 165 -1.35 -3.29 -6.39
N ALA A 166 -0.45 -3.08 -5.43
CA ALA A 166 0.20 -4.16 -4.70
C ALA A 166 -0.81 -5.04 -3.96
N LEU A 167 -1.77 -4.43 -3.26
CA LEU A 167 -2.82 -5.15 -2.54
C LEU A 167 -3.70 -5.97 -3.50
N CYS A 168 -4.09 -5.39 -4.63
CA CYS A 168 -4.86 -6.08 -5.66
C CYS A 168 -4.13 -7.33 -6.19
N LEU A 169 -2.82 -7.22 -6.46
CA LEU A 169 -2.00 -8.34 -6.90
C LEU A 169 -1.89 -9.44 -5.84
N VAL A 170 -1.75 -9.07 -4.56
CA VAL A 170 -1.71 -10.03 -3.45
C VAL A 170 -3.05 -10.76 -3.32
N ILE A 171 -4.17 -10.04 -3.33
CA ILE A 171 -5.51 -10.63 -3.25
C ILE A 171 -5.76 -11.56 -4.45
N TYR A 172 -5.42 -11.12 -5.66
CA TYR A 172 -5.55 -11.91 -6.88
C TYR A 172 -4.78 -13.24 -6.74
N ARG A 173 -3.50 -13.20 -6.33
CA ARG A 173 -2.71 -14.42 -6.13
C ARG A 173 -3.27 -15.31 -5.02
N HIS A 174 -3.74 -14.72 -3.92
CA HIS A 174 -4.27 -15.45 -2.78
C HIS A 174 -5.61 -16.16 -3.08
N LEU A 175 -6.37 -15.66 -4.07
CA LEU A 175 -7.63 -16.26 -4.52
C LEU A 175 -7.44 -17.18 -5.74
N MET A 176 -6.70 -16.76 -6.76
CA MET A 176 -6.58 -17.54 -8.01
C MET A 176 -5.66 -18.76 -7.91
N ASN A 177 -4.61 -18.74 -7.08
CA ASN A 177 -3.74 -19.91 -6.96
C ASN A 177 -4.51 -21.16 -6.46
N PRO A 178 -5.30 -21.08 -5.36
CA PRO A 178 -6.17 -22.19 -4.94
C PRO A 178 -7.18 -22.64 -5.99
N VAL A 179 -7.81 -21.69 -6.70
CA VAL A 179 -8.80 -22.00 -7.74
C VAL A 179 -8.15 -22.77 -8.87
N ARG A 180 -6.95 -22.37 -9.31
CA ARG A 180 -6.19 -23.07 -10.33
C ARG A 180 -5.77 -24.48 -9.88
N GLN A 181 -5.44 -24.67 -8.61
CA GLN A 181 -5.15 -26.00 -8.07
C GLN A 181 -6.38 -26.91 -8.10
N LEU A 182 -7.56 -26.38 -7.76
CA LEU A 182 -8.82 -27.12 -7.87
C LEU A 182 -9.16 -27.45 -9.33
N GLU A 183 -8.95 -26.51 -10.25
CA GLU A 183 -9.10 -26.72 -11.69
C GLU A 183 -8.20 -27.87 -12.19
N LEU A 184 -6.93 -27.87 -11.79
CA LEU A 184 -5.98 -28.94 -12.13
C LEU A 184 -6.43 -30.30 -11.59
N ALA A 185 -6.84 -30.38 -10.33
CA ALA A 185 -7.33 -31.63 -9.74
C ALA A 185 -8.60 -32.13 -10.44
N THR A 186 -9.53 -31.22 -10.76
CA THR A 186 -10.77 -31.53 -11.48
C THR A 186 -10.46 -32.05 -12.88
N ARG A 187 -9.53 -31.41 -13.59
CA ARG A 187 -9.09 -31.83 -14.93
C ARG A 187 -8.47 -33.23 -14.89
N GLN A 188 -7.53 -33.49 -13.98
CA GLN A 188 -6.92 -34.81 -13.82
C GLN A 188 -7.97 -35.90 -13.54
N PHE A 189 -8.95 -35.59 -12.68
CA PHE A 189 -10.06 -36.50 -12.40
C PHE A 189 -10.89 -36.80 -13.66
N SER A 190 -11.22 -35.77 -14.44
CA SER A 190 -11.97 -35.92 -15.70
C SER A 190 -11.21 -36.72 -16.78
N GLU A 191 -9.89 -36.67 -16.76
CA GLU A 191 -9.01 -37.43 -17.66
C GLU A 191 -8.83 -38.90 -17.22
N GLY A 192 -9.50 -39.33 -16.14
CA GLY A 192 -9.55 -40.72 -15.67
C GLY A 192 -8.66 -41.02 -14.46
N ASN A 193 -7.95 -40.04 -13.90
CA ASN A 193 -7.21 -40.22 -12.66
C ASN A 193 -8.13 -40.13 -11.44
N LEU A 194 -8.73 -41.26 -11.05
CA LEU A 194 -9.63 -41.37 -9.90
C LEU A 194 -8.95 -41.09 -8.54
N GLY A 195 -7.62 -41.07 -8.50
CA GLY A 195 -6.82 -40.73 -7.33
C GLY A 195 -6.56 -39.24 -7.15
N ALA A 196 -6.99 -38.37 -8.07
CA ALA A 196 -6.77 -36.93 -7.97
C ALA A 196 -7.46 -36.34 -6.72
N ARG A 197 -6.72 -35.55 -5.93
CA ARG A 197 -7.21 -34.89 -4.71
C ARG A 197 -6.78 -33.42 -4.67
N ALA A 198 -7.73 -32.52 -4.43
CA ALA A 198 -7.53 -31.08 -4.40
C ALA A 198 -7.08 -30.57 -3.02
N ARG A 199 -7.53 -31.18 -1.92
CA ARG A 199 -7.26 -30.67 -0.56
C ARG A 199 -5.76 -30.65 -0.21
N ALA A 200 -5.02 -31.65 -0.69
CA ALA A 200 -3.59 -31.78 -0.46
C ALA A 200 -2.78 -30.64 -1.12
N LEU A 201 -3.26 -30.11 -2.25
CA LEU A 201 -2.59 -29.03 -3.00
C LEU A 201 -2.69 -27.66 -2.29
N LEU A 202 -3.71 -27.50 -1.43
CA LEU A 202 -4.00 -26.25 -0.70
C LEU A 202 -3.19 -26.07 0.59
N GLY A 203 -2.35 -27.04 0.97
CA GLY A 203 -1.50 -26.99 2.17
C GLY A 203 -2.27 -26.74 3.47
N ASN A 204 -1.75 -25.87 4.34
CA ASN A 204 -2.34 -25.58 5.67
C ASN A 204 -3.49 -24.56 5.65
N ARG A 205 -4.00 -24.20 4.47
CA ARG A 205 -5.13 -23.27 4.34
C ARG A 205 -6.40 -23.84 4.99
N ASN A 206 -7.14 -23.00 5.72
CA ASN A 206 -8.38 -23.40 6.40
C ASN A 206 -9.47 -22.33 6.22
N ASP A 207 -10.11 -22.32 5.05
CA ASP A 207 -11.21 -21.42 4.70
C ASP A 207 -12.17 -22.04 3.66
N GLU A 208 -13.04 -21.22 3.09
CA GLU A 208 -14.09 -21.62 2.16
C GLU A 208 -13.57 -22.39 0.95
N LEU A 209 -12.36 -22.09 0.45
CA LEU A 209 -11.76 -22.83 -0.66
C LEU A 209 -11.26 -24.22 -0.21
N THR A 210 -10.81 -24.33 1.04
CA THR A 210 -10.50 -25.62 1.66
C THR A 210 -11.74 -26.49 1.77
N ALA A 211 -12.86 -25.92 2.25
CA ALA A 211 -14.14 -26.64 2.33
C ALA A 211 -14.64 -27.10 0.95
N LEU A 212 -14.42 -26.28 -0.09
CA LEU A 212 -14.74 -26.64 -1.47
C LEU A 212 -13.89 -27.83 -1.95
N ALA A 213 -12.58 -27.80 -1.70
CA ALA A 213 -11.69 -28.90 -2.06
C ALA A 213 -12.03 -30.21 -1.33
N GLU A 214 -12.39 -30.15 -0.04
CA GLU A 214 -12.87 -31.32 0.71
C GLU A 214 -14.19 -31.87 0.18
N THR A 215 -15.03 -31.01 -0.39
CA THR A 215 -16.27 -31.45 -1.05
C THR A 215 -15.97 -32.13 -2.38
N PHE A 216 -15.03 -31.59 -3.16
CA PHE A 216 -14.53 -32.22 -4.38
C PHE A 216 -13.91 -33.60 -4.10
N ASP A 217 -13.04 -33.71 -3.10
CA ASP A 217 -12.35 -34.97 -2.77
C ASP A 217 -13.33 -36.07 -2.37
N ARG A 218 -14.36 -35.74 -1.57
CA ARG A 218 -15.44 -36.68 -1.21
C ARG A 218 -16.26 -37.15 -2.42
N MET A 219 -16.52 -36.25 -3.37
CA MET A 219 -17.19 -36.61 -4.62
C MET A 219 -16.29 -37.54 -5.46
N ALA A 220 -15.01 -37.22 -5.61
CA ALA A 220 -14.05 -38.01 -6.37
C ALA A 220 -13.88 -39.42 -5.81
N GLU A 221 -13.82 -39.57 -4.48
CA GLU A 221 -13.78 -40.86 -3.78
C GLU A 221 -15.03 -41.68 -4.07
N ARG A 222 -16.22 -41.10 -3.88
CA ARG A 222 -17.49 -41.81 -4.11
C ARG A 222 -17.66 -42.28 -5.56
N ILE A 223 -17.26 -41.46 -6.54
CA ILE A 223 -17.29 -41.84 -7.96
C ILE A 223 -16.25 -42.93 -8.24
N GLY A 224 -15.06 -42.84 -7.65
CA GLY A 224 -14.03 -43.87 -7.77
C GLY A 224 -14.50 -45.25 -7.30
N ASP A 225 -15.14 -45.30 -6.13
CA ASP A 225 -15.70 -46.53 -5.55
C ASP A 225 -16.82 -47.12 -6.42
N LEU A 226 -17.68 -46.26 -7.00
CA LEU A 226 -18.73 -46.68 -7.93
C LEU A 226 -18.14 -47.29 -9.20
N ILE A 227 -17.10 -46.68 -9.78
CA ILE A 227 -16.43 -47.23 -10.97
C ILE A 227 -15.73 -48.56 -10.64
N GLN A 228 -15.09 -48.67 -9.47
CA GLN A 228 -14.42 -49.90 -9.07
C GLN A 228 -15.39 -51.05 -8.77
N SER A 229 -16.55 -50.75 -8.18
CA SER A 229 -17.60 -51.74 -7.96
C SER A 229 -18.23 -52.21 -9.29
N GLN A 230 -18.48 -51.29 -10.23
CA GLN A 230 -18.93 -51.62 -11.58
C GLN A 230 -17.95 -52.55 -12.31
N ARG A 231 -16.64 -52.25 -12.25
CA ARG A 231 -15.60 -53.09 -12.88
C ARG A 231 -15.55 -54.50 -12.29
N ARG A 232 -15.65 -54.63 -10.96
CA ARG A 232 -15.72 -55.94 -10.29
C ARG A 232 -16.96 -56.72 -10.72
N LEU A 233 -18.13 -56.09 -10.71
CA LEU A 233 -19.38 -56.72 -11.14
C LEU A 233 -19.29 -57.25 -12.57
N ILE A 234 -18.76 -56.46 -13.52
CA ILE A 234 -18.60 -56.91 -14.91
C ILE A 234 -17.60 -58.07 -15.02
N SER A 235 -16.52 -58.03 -14.26
CA SER A 235 -15.53 -59.12 -14.22
C SER A 235 -16.16 -60.41 -13.69
N ASP A 236 -16.87 -60.33 -12.58
CA ASP A 236 -17.54 -61.47 -11.94
C ASP A 236 -18.59 -62.06 -12.89
N LEU A 237 -19.43 -61.21 -13.50
CA LEU A 237 -20.39 -61.63 -14.53
C LEU A 237 -19.70 -62.29 -15.74
N SER A 238 -18.55 -61.79 -16.18
CA SER A 238 -17.81 -62.38 -17.30
C SER A 238 -17.27 -63.77 -16.96
N HIS A 239 -16.84 -63.98 -15.72
CA HIS A 239 -16.41 -65.29 -15.24
C HIS A 239 -17.57 -66.27 -15.13
N GLU A 240 -18.70 -65.81 -14.57
CA GLU A 240 -19.92 -66.63 -14.43
C GLU A 240 -20.54 -66.99 -15.79
N LEU A 241 -20.45 -66.11 -16.80
CA LEU A 241 -20.94 -66.37 -18.15
C LEU A 241 -20.00 -67.23 -19.01
N ARG A 242 -18.67 -67.14 -18.81
CA ARG A 242 -17.69 -67.94 -19.55
C ARG A 242 -17.88 -69.44 -19.29
N THR A 243 -18.21 -69.81 -18.06
CA THR A 243 -18.40 -71.21 -17.64
C THR A 243 -19.53 -71.92 -18.42
N PRO A 244 -20.77 -71.41 -18.48
CA PRO A 244 -21.84 -72.02 -19.26
C PRO A 244 -21.60 -71.94 -20.77
N LEU A 245 -21.01 -70.86 -21.29
CA LEU A 245 -20.67 -70.75 -22.72
C LEU A 245 -19.70 -71.86 -23.16
N THR A 246 -18.63 -72.07 -22.39
CA THR A 246 -17.65 -73.14 -22.67
C THR A 246 -18.30 -74.53 -22.63
N ARG A 247 -19.30 -74.72 -21.75
CA ARG A 247 -20.06 -75.98 -21.68
C ARG A 247 -20.94 -76.19 -22.91
N ILE A 248 -21.56 -75.13 -23.43
CA ILE A 248 -22.35 -75.18 -24.67
C ILE A 248 -21.44 -75.48 -25.86
N ASP A 249 -20.29 -74.81 -25.97
CA ASP A 249 -19.33 -75.05 -27.04
C ASP A 249 -18.83 -76.51 -27.03
N MET A 250 -18.47 -77.04 -25.86
CA MET A 250 -18.09 -78.46 -25.74
C MET A 250 -19.23 -79.41 -26.16
N ALA A 251 -20.47 -79.07 -25.84
CA ALA A 251 -21.63 -79.86 -26.23
C ALA A 251 -21.81 -79.90 -27.75
N ILE A 252 -21.59 -78.77 -28.42
CA ILE A 252 -21.67 -78.64 -29.89
C ILE A 252 -20.51 -79.42 -30.55
N SER A 253 -19.27 -79.26 -30.08
CA SER A 253 -18.12 -79.99 -30.65
C SER A 253 -18.26 -81.51 -30.54
N CYS A 254 -18.81 -82.02 -29.43
CA CYS A 254 -19.07 -83.46 -29.30
C CYS A 254 -20.06 -83.99 -30.35
N VAL A 255 -21.05 -83.17 -30.74
CA VAL A 255 -22.02 -83.50 -31.78
C VAL A 255 -21.38 -83.47 -33.17
N GLU A 256 -20.52 -82.49 -33.45
CA GLU A 256 -19.83 -82.35 -34.75
C GLU A 256 -18.80 -83.46 -35.00
N GLU A 257 -18.09 -83.92 -33.96
CA GLU A 257 -17.05 -84.96 -34.06
C GLU A 257 -17.61 -86.40 -34.02
N GLY A 258 -18.93 -86.59 -33.89
CA GLY A 258 -19.57 -87.92 -33.89
C GLY A 258 -19.26 -88.76 -32.65
N ILE A 259 -18.88 -88.12 -31.54
CA ILE A 259 -18.53 -88.77 -30.27
C ILE A 259 -19.82 -89.19 -29.54
N ASP A 260 -19.84 -90.38 -28.92
CA ASP A 260 -21.01 -90.91 -28.20
C ASP A 260 -21.47 -89.94 -27.10
N THR A 261 -22.60 -89.28 -27.36
CA THR A 261 -23.15 -88.20 -26.54
C THR A 261 -23.72 -88.70 -25.21
N GLN A 262 -23.97 -90.00 -25.06
CA GLN A 262 -24.50 -90.57 -23.81
C GLN A 262 -23.55 -90.44 -22.62
N HIS A 263 -22.23 -90.39 -22.86
CA HIS A 263 -21.24 -90.33 -21.77
C HIS A 263 -20.94 -88.88 -21.29
N PHE A 264 -21.19 -87.87 -22.12
CA PHE A 264 -20.86 -86.47 -21.82
C PHE A 264 -22.06 -85.61 -21.36
N LEU A 265 -23.28 -85.99 -21.73
CA LEU A 265 -24.53 -85.33 -21.31
C LEU A 265 -24.65 -85.07 -19.79
N PRO A 266 -24.25 -85.97 -18.87
CA PRO A 266 -24.33 -85.71 -17.44
C PRO A 266 -23.39 -84.60 -16.95
N ARG A 267 -22.28 -84.37 -17.66
CA ARG A 267 -21.28 -83.35 -17.33
C ARG A 267 -21.64 -81.95 -17.85
N ILE A 268 -22.46 -81.89 -18.90
CA ILE A 268 -22.93 -80.64 -19.51
C ILE A 268 -24.16 -80.09 -18.77
N ARG A 269 -24.96 -80.95 -18.13
CA ARG A 269 -26.25 -80.60 -17.47
C ARG A 269 -26.13 -80.13 -16.01
N ARG A 270 -24.94 -80.20 -15.42
CA ARG A 270 -24.58 -79.71 -14.07
C ARG A 270 -23.78 -78.44 -14.23
#